data_AF-X1AWX4-F1
#
_entry.id   AF-X1AWX4-F1
#
_cell.length_a   1.000
_cell.length_b   1.000
_cell.length_c   1.000
_cell.angle_alpha   90.00
_cell.angle_beta   90.00
_cell.angle_gamma   90.00
#
_symmetry.space_group_name_H-M   'P 1'
#
loop_
_entity.id
_entity.type
_entity.pdbx_description
1 polymer ?
#
loop_
_entity_poly.entity_id
_entity_poly.type
_entity_poly.pdbx_seq_one_letter_code
_entity_poly.pdbx_strand_id
1 'polypeptide(L)'
;MNSEEELRIGVFICHCGGNISDTVDVKAVKDAVEHFESVKIVETNEYICSIAGQDVMKTMIKEKGINRVVVASCSPLLHLETFRRAVSNADLNPYLLEMVNI
;
A
#
# COMPACT_ATOMS: atom_id res chain seq x y z
N MET A 1 13.83 21.33 12.05
CA MET A 1 13.13 20.31 11.23
C MET A 1 14.19 19.28 10.88
N ASN A 2 14.13 18.12 11.53
CA ASN A 2 15.21 17.14 11.42
C ASN A 2 15.35 16.68 9.96
N SER A 3 16.59 16.73 9.51
CA SER A 3 17.11 16.18 8.27
C SER A 3 16.78 14.69 8.17
N GLU A 4 16.11 14.33 7.08
CA GLU A 4 16.08 13.01 6.43
C GLU A 4 15.80 11.80 7.34
N GLU A 5 14.54 11.63 7.75
CA GLU A 5 14.07 10.29 8.11
C GLU A 5 14.27 9.35 6.91
N GLU A 6 14.90 8.20 7.14
CA GLU A 6 15.08 7.14 6.13
C GLU A 6 13.74 6.86 5.45
N LEU A 7 13.71 6.84 4.12
CA LEU A 7 12.50 6.55 3.37
C LEU A 7 12.13 5.07 3.53
N ARG A 8 10.93 4.81 4.07
CA ARG A 8 10.43 3.46 4.37
C ARG A 8 9.07 3.30 3.73
N ILE A 9 9.06 2.74 2.52
CA ILE A 9 7.88 2.58 1.69
C ILE A 9 7.26 1.21 1.92
N GLY A 10 5.95 1.19 2.18
CA GLY A 10 5.13 -0.01 2.13
C GLY A 10 4.29 0.00 0.87
N VAL A 11 4.45 -1.03 0.04
CA VAL A 11 3.69 -1.20 -1.20
C VAL A 11 2.63 -2.29 -0.99
N PHE A 12 1.38 -1.99 -1.30
CA PHE A 12 0.26 -2.91 -1.16
C PHE A 12 -0.42 -3.08 -2.53
N ILE A 13 -0.44 -4.30 -3.07
CA ILE A 13 -0.95 -4.60 -4.41
C ILE A 13 -2.22 -5.45 -4.30
N CYS A 14 -3.30 -4.99 -4.93
CA CYS A 14 -4.61 -5.65 -4.87
C CYS A 14 -4.77 -6.66 -6.01
N HIS A 15 -5.31 -7.86 -5.73
CA HIS A 15 -5.76 -8.80 -6.77
C HIS A 15 -7.17 -8.48 -7.28
N CYS A 16 -7.99 -7.86 -6.43
CA CYS A 16 -9.35 -7.41 -6.70
C CYS A 16 -10.30 -8.51 -7.19
N GLY A 17 -10.20 -9.74 -6.66
CA GLY A 17 -11.14 -10.81 -6.98
C GLY A 17 -11.04 -11.28 -8.43
N GLY A 18 -9.86 -11.20 -9.06
CA GLY A 18 -9.67 -11.46 -10.48
C GLY A 18 -9.68 -10.21 -11.36
N ASN A 19 -10.31 -9.10 -10.95
CA ASN A 19 -10.40 -7.91 -11.81
C ASN A 19 -9.03 -7.33 -12.20
N ILE A 20 -8.03 -7.47 -11.33
CA ILE A 20 -6.64 -7.09 -11.61
C ILE A 20 -5.83 -8.34 -11.92
N SER A 21 -5.88 -9.36 -11.04
CA SER A 21 -5.01 -10.53 -11.12
C SER A 21 -5.22 -11.44 -12.34
N ASP A 22 -6.37 -11.35 -13.04
CA ASP A 22 -6.61 -12.13 -14.25
C ASP A 22 -5.90 -11.54 -15.48
N THR A 23 -5.48 -10.28 -15.41
CA THR A 23 -4.80 -9.57 -16.51
C THR A 23 -3.38 -9.14 -16.15
N VAL A 24 -3.18 -8.69 -14.92
CA VAL A 24 -1.89 -8.23 -14.41
C VAL A 24 -1.26 -9.35 -13.59
N ASP A 25 -0.01 -9.70 -13.92
CA ASP A 25 0.78 -10.61 -13.08
C ASP A 25 1.21 -9.89 -11.80
N VAL A 26 0.37 -9.97 -10.78
CA VAL A 26 0.61 -9.35 -9.46
C VAL A 26 1.90 -9.86 -8.82
N LYS A 27 2.28 -11.12 -9.09
CA LYS A 27 3.53 -11.68 -8.57
C LYS A 27 4.73 -11.04 -9.24
N ALA A 28 4.73 -10.93 -10.57
CA ALA A 28 5.80 -10.24 -11.29
C ALA A 28 5.92 -8.76 -10.86
N VAL A 29 4.80 -8.07 -10.62
CA VAL A 29 4.82 -6.69 -10.09
C VAL A 29 5.45 -6.65 -8.70
N LYS A 30 5.04 -7.56 -7.79
CA LYS A 30 5.63 -7.67 -6.45
C LYS A 30 7.14 -7.88 -6.51
N ASP A 31 7.57 -8.89 -7.27
CA ASP A 31 8.98 -9.28 -7.41
C ASP A 31 9.80 -8.12 -8.01
N ALA A 32 9.22 -7.31 -8.90
CA ALA A 32 9.90 -6.15 -9.46
C ALA A 32 10.08 -5.01 -8.43
N VAL A 33 9.06 -4.72 -7.60
CA VAL A 33 9.10 -3.58 -6.67
C VAL A 33 9.81 -3.89 -5.35
N GLU A 34 9.92 -5.16 -4.94
CA GLU A 34 10.59 -5.52 -3.68
C GLU A 34 12.08 -5.20 -3.66
N HIS A 35 12.70 -5.07 -4.83
CA HIS A 35 14.13 -4.79 -4.97
C HIS A 35 14.48 -3.29 -4.88
N PHE A 36 13.50 -2.40 -4.76
CA PHE A 36 13.77 -0.96 -4.63
C PHE A 36 14.28 -0.63 -3.23
N GLU A 37 15.37 0.14 -3.15
CA GLU A 37 16.13 0.40 -1.90
C GLU A 37 15.27 0.92 -0.73
N SER A 38 14.30 1.78 -1.02
CA SER A 38 13.42 2.37 -0.01
C SER A 38 12.17 1.54 0.30
N VAL A 39 11.91 0.45 -0.44
CA VAL A 39 10.77 -0.43 -0.21
C VAL A 39 11.13 -1.42 0.89
N LYS A 40 10.41 -1.34 2.01
CA LYS A 40 10.64 -2.21 3.18
C LYS A 40 9.67 -3.37 3.26
N ILE A 41 8.54 -3.25 2.58
CA ILE A 41 7.55 -4.31 2.48
C ILE A 41 6.75 -4.19 1.19
N VAL A 42 6.47 -5.35 0.58
CA VAL A 42 5.50 -5.48 -0.51
C VAL A 42 4.50 -6.57 -0.14
N GLU A 43 3.26 -6.17 0.10
CA GLU A 43 2.17 -7.08 0.44
C GLU A 43 1.17 -7.16 -0.70
N THR A 44 0.60 -8.34 -0.88
CA THR A 44 -0.45 -8.58 -1.87
C THR A 44 -1.68 -9.13 -1.16
N ASN A 45 -2.86 -8.62 -1.47
CA ASN A 45 -4.10 -9.08 -0.83
C ASN A 45 -5.25 -9.09 -1.84
N GLU A 46 -6.19 -10.02 -1.67
CA GLU A 46 -7.36 -10.15 -2.53
C GLU A 46 -8.18 -8.85 -2.57
N TYR A 47 -8.41 -8.25 -1.40
CA TYR A 47 -9.21 -7.04 -1.26
C TYR A 47 -8.60 -6.10 -0.22
N ILE A 48 -7.66 -5.25 -0.63
CA ILE A 48 -7.03 -4.26 0.29
C ILE A 48 -8.08 -3.29 0.86
N CYS A 49 -9.11 -2.93 0.10
CA CYS A 49 -10.17 -2.03 0.56
C CYS A 49 -11.09 -2.65 1.62
N SER A 50 -11.08 -3.97 1.80
CA SER A 50 -11.84 -4.65 2.86
C SER A 50 -11.33 -4.27 4.25
N ILE A 51 -12.15 -4.45 5.29
CA ILE A 51 -11.74 -4.18 6.67
C ILE A 51 -10.49 -5.01 7.03
N ALA A 52 -10.50 -6.31 6.69
CA ALA A 52 -9.36 -7.20 6.93
C ALA A 52 -8.10 -6.75 6.17
N GLY A 53 -8.24 -6.33 4.90
CA GLY A 53 -7.13 -5.80 4.10
C GLY A 53 -6.55 -4.51 4.69
N GLN A 54 -7.42 -3.60 5.13
CA GLN A 54 -7.01 -2.37 5.82
C GLN A 54 -6.33 -2.67 7.16
N ASP A 55 -6.78 -3.67 7.91
CA ASP A 55 -6.16 -4.08 9.17
C ASP A 55 -4.74 -4.60 8.95
N VAL A 56 -4.52 -5.45 7.93
CA VAL A 56 -3.18 -5.88 7.54
C VAL A 56 -2.30 -4.68 7.18
N MET A 57 -2.80 -3.77 6.35
CA MET A 57 -2.05 -2.56 5.96
C MET A 57 -1.66 -1.72 7.19
N LYS A 58 -2.58 -1.46 8.12
CA LYS A 58 -2.32 -0.70 9.35
C LYS A 58 -1.27 -1.39 10.22
N THR A 59 -1.37 -2.70 10.40
CA THR A 59 -0.41 -3.49 11.18
C THR A 59 0.98 -3.38 10.58
N MET A 60 1.12 -3.59 9.26
CA MET A 60 2.41 -3.49 8.58
C MET A 60 3.01 -2.08 8.66
N ILE A 61 2.18 -1.04 8.57
CA ILE A 61 2.64 0.34 8.74
C ILE A 61 3.31 0.54 10.11
N LYS A 62 2.66 0.07 11.19
CA LYS A 62 3.18 0.22 12.56
C LYS A 62 4.38 -0.69 12.83
N GLU A 63 4.28 -1.97 12.49
CA GLU A 63 5.30 -2.97 12.82
C GLU A 63 6.61 -2.77 12.05
N LYS A 64 6.54 -2.31 10.80
CA LYS A 64 7.73 -2.09 9.95
C LYS A 64 8.23 -0.65 9.99
N GLY A 65 7.55 0.24 10.71
CA GLY A 65 7.87 1.67 10.77
C GLY A 65 7.81 2.29 9.37
N ILE A 66 6.74 2.03 8.63
CA ILE A 66 6.52 2.59 7.29
C ILE A 66 6.15 4.06 7.42
N ASN A 67 6.79 4.91 6.63
CA ASN A 67 6.53 6.34 6.60
C ASN A 67 6.01 6.84 5.24
N ARG A 68 5.91 5.98 4.23
CA ARG A 68 5.24 6.23 2.95
C ARG A 68 4.45 5.01 2.50
N VAL A 69 3.27 5.20 1.95
CA VAL A 69 2.39 4.10 1.53
C VAL A 69 2.10 4.22 0.04
N VAL A 70 2.20 3.11 -0.68
CA VAL A 70 1.74 3.00 -2.06
C VAL A 70 0.68 1.91 -2.12
N VAL A 71 -0.49 2.23 -2.67
CA VAL A 71 -1.55 1.24 -2.88
C VAL A 71 -1.82 1.11 -4.38
N ALA A 72 -1.39 -0.02 -4.96
CA ALA A 72 -1.66 -0.36 -6.35
C ALA A 72 -2.98 -1.14 -6.44
N SER A 73 -4.04 -0.48 -6.90
CA SER A 73 -5.40 -1.00 -6.88
C SER A 73 -6.30 -0.27 -7.88
N CYS A 74 -7.60 -0.17 -7.60
CA CYS A 74 -8.57 0.56 -8.39
C CYS A 74 -8.37 2.09 -8.39
N SER A 75 -9.21 2.78 -9.16
CA SER A 75 -9.22 4.24 -9.26
C SER A 75 -9.24 4.97 -7.88
N PRO A 76 -8.43 6.02 -7.70
CA PRO A 76 -8.46 6.85 -6.49
C PRO A 76 -9.80 7.55 -6.28
N LEU A 77 -10.62 7.70 -7.33
CA LEU A 77 -11.98 8.26 -7.19
C LEU A 77 -12.90 7.41 -6.29
N LEU A 78 -12.60 6.11 -6.14
CA LEU A 78 -13.41 5.18 -5.37
C LEU A 78 -12.91 5.04 -3.91
N HIS A 79 -11.62 4.78 -3.72
CA HIS A 79 -11.09 4.32 -2.43
C HIS A 79 -9.96 5.16 -1.83
N LEU A 80 -9.62 6.32 -2.41
CA LEU A 80 -8.59 7.19 -1.83
C LEU A 80 -8.90 7.59 -0.39
N GLU A 81 -10.14 8.02 -0.12
CA GLU A 81 -10.54 8.40 1.24
C GLU A 81 -10.54 7.20 2.19
N THR A 82 -10.89 6.00 1.70
CA THR A 82 -10.81 4.75 2.47
C THR A 82 -9.37 4.49 2.92
N PHE A 83 -8.42 4.53 2.00
CA PHE A 83 -7.02 4.27 2.34
C PHE A 83 -6.38 5.39 3.15
N ARG A 84 -6.73 6.66 2.90
CA ARG A 84 -6.30 7.79 3.74
C ARG A 84 -6.74 7.62 5.19
N ARG A 85 -7.98 7.21 5.43
CA ARG A 85 -8.46 6.90 6.78
C ARG A 85 -7.69 5.74 7.41
N ALA A 86 -7.43 4.68 6.66
CA ALA A 86 -6.64 3.56 7.16
C ALA A 86 -5.20 3.99 7.54
N VAL A 87 -4.54 4.77 6.69
CA VAL A 87 -3.21 5.35 6.97
C VAL A 87 -3.22 6.27 8.18
N SER A 88 -4.23 7.14 8.29
CA SER A 88 -4.41 8.01 9.46
C SER A 88 -4.65 7.20 10.74
N ASN A 89 -5.41 6.10 10.68
CA ASN A 89 -5.63 5.19 11.80
C ASN A 89 -4.36 4.39 12.16
N ALA A 90 -3.38 4.34 11.27
CA ALA A 90 -2.05 3.82 11.52
C ALA A 90 -1.08 4.87 12.09
N ASP A 91 -1.58 6.06 12.47
CA ASP A 91 -0.80 7.18 12.98
C ASP A 91 0.19 7.78 11.96
N LEU A 92 -0.06 7.56 10.66
CA LEU A 92 0.70 8.13 9.55
C LEU A 92 -0.10 9.24 8.86
N ASN A 93 0.58 10.30 8.41
CA ASN A 93 -0.08 11.39 7.69
C ASN A 93 -0.76 10.84 6.40
N PRO A 94 -2.07 11.05 6.22
CA PRO A 94 -2.83 10.47 5.10
C PRO A 94 -2.37 10.98 3.73
N TYR A 95 -1.66 12.10 3.65
CA TYR A 95 -1.10 12.64 2.42
C TYR A 95 0.26 12.04 2.04
N LEU A 96 0.79 11.13 2.87
CA LEU A 96 1.98 10.33 2.56
C LEU A 96 1.62 8.97 1.93
N LEU A 97 0.38 8.86 1.46
CA LEU A 97 -0.12 7.75 0.66
C LEU A 97 -0.27 8.18 -0.80
N GLU A 98 0.21 7.33 -1.71
CA GLU A 98 0.00 7.42 -3.14
C GLU A 98 -0.83 6.22 -3.64
N MET A 99 -1.81 6.47 -4.51
CA MET A 99 -2.59 5.41 -5.15
C MET A 99 -2.16 5.24 -6.60
N VAL A 100 -1.87 4.01 -7.00
CA VAL A 100 -1.56 3.66 -8.38
C VAL A 100 -2.75 2.88 -8.94
N ASN A 101 -3.38 3.43 -9.98
CA ASN A 101 -4.49 2.77 -10.66
C ASN A 101 -3.92 1.74 -11.66
N ILE A 102 -4.19 0.46 -11.43
CA ILE A 102 -3.70 -0.67 -12.24
C ILE A 102 -4.85 -1.60 -12.66
#